data_AF-A0A955KZV9-F1
#
_entry.id   AF-A0A955KZV9-F1
#
_cell.length_a   1.000
_cell.length_b   1.000
_cell.length_c   1.000
_cell.angle_alpha   90.00
_cell.angle_beta   90.00
_cell.angle_gamma   90.00
#
_symmetry.space_group_name_H-M   'P 1'
#
loop_
_entity.id
_entity.type
_entity.pdbx_description
1 polymer ?
#
loop_
_entity_poly.entity_id
_entity_poly.type
_entity_poly.pdbx_seq_one_letter_code
_entity_poly.pdbx_strand_id
1 'polypeptide(L)'
;ENLAEGFFDNSQAMVAWMNSPTHRDNILRADFTEVGFGIVQGDFQNIPNNIIIVVHFGTPQPAFQQAQISGSNDQVLEAPEILYPLPGSVVSSADFDVSGLAPNASLVNLYDHGGLLGSAAVDEGIFTYRANNFVDGEHSLHAVSEIGTWESGPSAPVGFMVDTQADPITADQILVISNDNGNLIIQINAPSLQEVTIMLNGHQYKFAAITSNIWQAEIPLIELQATAKFFISNLDKGDHEWNGELSTSSLLEQAEFVPSFAPGLRGVSGGWDFNVSRAGVNAAFLIILCVLFGLDFTILSKTGLTSHNRSRTHLHFAALVIILLVTMGTSLAGNIGPSGLTSF
;
A
#
# COMPACT_ATOMS: atom_id res chain seq x y z
N GLU A 1 5.89 -13.89 -10.91
CA GLU A 1 7.22 -14.19 -11.48
C GLU A 1 8.19 -14.41 -10.31
N ASN A 2 9.19 -15.28 -10.46
CA ASN A 2 10.27 -15.41 -9.49
C ASN A 2 11.62 -15.16 -10.17
N LEU A 3 12.50 -14.42 -9.50
CA LEU A 3 13.87 -14.19 -9.95
C LEU A 3 14.87 -14.82 -8.97
N ALA A 4 15.96 -15.37 -9.49
CA ALA A 4 17.10 -15.82 -8.72
C ALA A 4 18.39 -15.39 -9.40
N GLU A 5 19.35 -14.90 -8.62
CA GLU A 5 20.65 -14.40 -9.09
C GLU A 5 21.79 -15.10 -8.36
N GLY A 6 22.86 -15.45 -9.07
CA GLY A 6 24.09 -16.00 -8.48
C GLY A 6 24.00 -17.45 -8.02
N PHE A 7 22.94 -18.17 -8.38
CA PHE A 7 22.78 -19.60 -8.09
C PHE A 7 23.33 -20.45 -9.22
N PHE A 8 24.26 -21.35 -8.89
CA PHE A 8 24.85 -22.32 -9.82
C PHE A 8 24.28 -23.73 -9.64
N ASP A 9 23.35 -23.91 -8.70
CA ASP A 9 22.70 -25.17 -8.37
C ASP A 9 21.19 -24.96 -8.22
N ASN A 10 20.42 -25.80 -8.92
CA ASN A 10 18.96 -25.72 -8.96
C ASN A 10 18.32 -25.94 -7.58
N SER A 11 18.91 -26.81 -6.75
CA SER A 11 18.35 -27.11 -5.42
C SER A 11 18.51 -25.91 -4.49
N GLN A 12 19.61 -25.16 -4.60
CA GLN A 12 19.84 -23.94 -3.83
C GLN A 12 18.88 -22.82 -4.23
N ALA A 13 18.68 -22.62 -5.54
CA ALA A 13 17.70 -21.64 -6.04
C ALA A 13 16.28 -21.97 -5.57
N MET A 14 15.87 -23.24 -5.65
CA MET A 14 14.54 -23.67 -5.19
C MET A 14 14.37 -23.52 -3.67
N VAL A 15 15.38 -23.88 -2.87
CA VAL A 15 15.34 -23.67 -1.41
C VAL A 15 15.22 -22.18 -1.08
N ALA A 16 15.96 -21.31 -1.79
CA ALA A 16 15.87 -19.87 -1.61
C ALA A 16 14.46 -19.34 -1.95
N TRP A 17 13.88 -19.77 -3.07
CA TRP A 17 12.50 -19.40 -3.43
C TRP A 17 11.47 -19.92 -2.42
N MET A 18 11.59 -21.16 -1.97
CA MET A 18 10.64 -21.74 -1.00
C MET A 18 10.77 -21.14 0.41
N ASN A 19 11.93 -20.58 0.76
CA ASN A 19 12.12 -19.86 2.02
C ASN A 19 11.66 -18.40 1.96
N SER A 20 11.50 -17.82 0.76
CA SER A 20 10.92 -16.51 0.55
C SER A 20 9.39 -16.61 0.48
N PRO A 21 8.61 -15.87 1.31
CA PRO A 21 7.16 -15.93 1.30
C PRO A 21 6.53 -15.65 -0.07
N THR A 22 6.97 -14.59 -0.76
CA THR A 22 6.38 -14.16 -2.05
C THR A 22 6.70 -15.13 -3.19
N HIS A 23 7.96 -15.57 -3.28
CA HIS A 23 8.36 -16.56 -4.27
C HIS A 23 7.67 -17.91 -4.06
N ARG A 24 7.54 -18.33 -2.79
CA ARG A 24 6.80 -19.53 -2.41
C ARG A 24 5.32 -19.40 -2.76
N ASP A 25 4.71 -18.26 -2.52
CA ASP A 25 3.30 -18.02 -2.86
C ASP A 25 3.06 -18.13 -4.36
N ASN A 26 3.95 -17.58 -5.19
CA ASN A 26 3.91 -17.77 -6.65
C ASN A 26 4.01 -19.24 -7.06
N ILE A 27 4.91 -20.01 -6.43
CA ILE A 27 5.10 -21.44 -6.72
C ILE A 27 3.89 -22.28 -6.31
N LEU A 28 3.23 -21.94 -5.21
CA LEU A 28 2.13 -22.73 -4.64
C LEU A 28 0.74 -22.28 -5.09
N ARG A 29 0.65 -21.18 -5.84
CA ARG A 29 -0.63 -20.64 -6.29
C ARG A 29 -1.29 -21.59 -7.29
N ALA A 30 -2.44 -22.13 -6.91
CA ALA A 30 -3.16 -23.14 -7.70
C ALA A 30 -3.71 -22.61 -9.04
N ASP A 31 -3.81 -21.28 -9.19
CA ASP A 31 -4.28 -20.66 -10.43
C ASP A 31 -3.30 -20.89 -11.58
N PHE A 32 -2.00 -21.00 -11.29
CA PHE A 32 -0.97 -21.25 -12.28
C PHE A 32 -0.80 -22.75 -12.52
N THR A 33 -0.84 -23.15 -13.79
CA THR A 33 -0.72 -24.55 -14.21
C THR A 33 0.45 -24.80 -15.16
N GLU A 34 1.12 -23.74 -15.61
CA GLU A 34 2.32 -23.80 -16.44
C GLU A 34 3.42 -22.87 -15.91
N VAL A 35 4.66 -23.19 -16.30
CA VAL A 35 5.85 -22.42 -15.96
C VAL A 35 6.75 -22.25 -17.18
N GLY A 36 7.31 -21.06 -17.34
CA GLY A 36 8.33 -20.73 -18.32
C GLY A 36 9.61 -20.26 -17.62
N PHE A 37 10.77 -20.64 -18.16
CA PHE A 37 12.08 -20.28 -17.60
C PHE A 37 12.90 -19.46 -18.60
N GLY A 38 13.44 -18.34 -18.12
CA GLY A 38 14.53 -17.62 -18.77
C GLY A 38 15.81 -17.78 -17.95
N ILE A 39 16.90 -18.20 -18.58
CA ILE A 39 18.20 -18.31 -17.91
C ILE A 39 19.24 -17.61 -18.76
N VAL A 40 19.93 -16.64 -18.16
CA VAL A 40 21.03 -15.92 -18.79
C VAL A 40 22.26 -16.03 -17.90
N GLN A 41 23.41 -16.27 -18.53
CA GLN A 41 24.72 -16.20 -17.89
C GLN A 41 25.53 -15.07 -18.51
N GLY A 42 26.09 -14.19 -17.69
CA GLY A 42 26.90 -13.06 -18.15
C GLY A 42 27.33 -12.15 -17.00
N ASP A 43 28.03 -11.07 -17.35
CA ASP A 43 28.44 -10.07 -16.37
C ASP A 43 27.26 -9.11 -16.10
N PHE A 44 26.79 -9.03 -14.86
CA PHE A 44 25.63 -8.21 -14.46
C PHE A 44 25.89 -7.55 -13.11
N GLN A 45 25.54 -6.26 -12.96
CA GLN A 45 25.77 -5.47 -11.73
C GLN A 45 27.20 -5.54 -11.15
N ASN A 46 28.22 -5.58 -12.01
CA ASN A 46 29.63 -5.75 -11.64
C ASN A 46 29.99 -7.11 -11.02
N ILE A 47 29.11 -8.11 -11.11
CA ILE A 47 29.37 -9.50 -10.74
C ILE A 47 29.74 -10.27 -12.03
N PRO A 48 30.99 -10.74 -12.17
CA PRO A 48 31.41 -11.47 -13.36
C PRO A 48 30.89 -12.91 -13.37
N ASN A 49 30.55 -13.43 -14.54
CA ASN A 49 29.98 -14.79 -14.73
C ASN A 49 28.71 -15.08 -13.91
N ASN A 50 27.88 -14.06 -13.70
CA ASN A 50 26.64 -14.17 -12.95
C ASN A 50 25.59 -14.98 -13.73
N ILE A 51 24.70 -15.66 -13.01
CA ILE A 51 23.56 -16.39 -13.58
C ILE A 51 22.29 -15.76 -13.05
N ILE A 52 21.42 -15.34 -13.97
CA ILE A 52 20.09 -14.82 -13.68
C ILE A 52 19.08 -15.84 -14.19
N ILE A 53 18.19 -16.25 -13.31
CA ILE A 53 17.09 -17.17 -13.58
C ILE A 53 15.80 -16.41 -13.32
N VAL A 54 14.93 -16.39 -14.32
CA VAL A 54 13.59 -15.82 -14.23
C VAL A 54 12.59 -16.94 -14.51
N VAL A 55 11.56 -17.05 -13.67
CA VAL A 55 10.46 -18.01 -13.82
C VAL A 55 9.15 -17.27 -13.91
N HIS A 56 8.46 -17.44 -15.03
CA HIS A 56 7.10 -16.97 -15.20
C HIS A 56 6.15 -18.12 -14.92
N PHE A 57 5.07 -17.82 -14.20
CA PHE A 57 4.00 -18.76 -13.91
C PHE A 57 2.78 -18.30 -14.70
N GLY A 58 2.06 -19.24 -15.31
CA GLY A 58 0.94 -18.95 -16.19
C GLY A 58 -0.15 -20.00 -16.11
N THR A 59 -1.30 -19.66 -16.68
CA THR A 59 -2.46 -20.55 -16.82
C THR A 59 -2.79 -20.59 -18.30
N PRO A 60 -2.80 -21.76 -18.95
CA PRO A 60 -3.23 -21.87 -20.34
C PRO A 60 -4.64 -21.35 -20.46
N GLN A 61 -4.83 -20.39 -21.34
CA GLN A 61 -6.17 -20.10 -21.80
C GLN A 61 -6.68 -21.34 -22.58
N PRO A 62 -7.96 -21.71 -22.43
CA PRO A 62 -8.54 -22.80 -23.20
C PRO A 62 -8.25 -22.56 -24.68
N ALA A 63 -7.70 -23.56 -25.37
CA ALA A 63 -7.50 -23.49 -26.81
C ALA A 63 -8.84 -23.14 -27.46
N PHE A 64 -8.92 -21.98 -28.12
CA PHE A 64 -10.08 -21.62 -28.92
C PHE A 64 -10.27 -22.73 -29.96
N GLN A 65 -11.39 -23.45 -29.89
CA GLN A 65 -11.78 -24.34 -30.98
C GLN A 65 -11.91 -23.48 -32.22
N GLN A 66 -11.04 -23.72 -33.22
CA GLN A 66 -11.23 -23.19 -34.56
C GLN A 66 -12.65 -23.53 -35.00
N ALA A 67 -13.49 -22.51 -35.17
CA ALA A 67 -14.74 -22.67 -35.87
C ALA A 67 -14.41 -23.16 -37.29
N GLN A 68 -14.94 -24.33 -37.65
CA GLN A 68 -14.86 -24.86 -39.00
C GLN A 68 -15.33 -23.80 -39.99
N ILE A 69 -14.44 -23.43 -40.90
CA ILE A 69 -14.66 -22.43 -41.95
C ILE A 69 -15.75 -22.96 -42.89
N SER A 70 -16.99 -22.49 -42.69
CA SER A 70 -18.04 -22.53 -43.71
C SER A 70 -18.04 -21.17 -44.37
N GLY A 71 -17.72 -21.14 -45.66
CA GLY A 71 -17.51 -19.91 -46.42
C GLY A 71 -18.66 -18.90 -46.30
N SER A 72 -18.34 -17.74 -45.74
CA SER A 72 -18.97 -16.46 -46.09
C SER A 72 -17.86 -15.42 -46.17
N ASN A 73 -17.82 -14.72 -47.30
CA ASN A 73 -16.77 -13.81 -47.73
C ASN A 73 -16.84 -12.44 -47.02
N ASP A 74 -17.17 -12.41 -45.74
CA ASP A 74 -17.06 -11.22 -44.88
C ASP A 74 -15.95 -11.48 -43.85
N GLN A 75 -14.72 -11.14 -44.23
CA GLN A 75 -13.57 -11.10 -43.32
C GLN A 75 -13.78 -9.92 -42.35
N VAL A 76 -14.57 -10.12 -41.30
CA VAL A 76 -14.66 -9.17 -40.20
C VAL A 76 -13.45 -9.41 -39.30
N LEU A 77 -12.47 -8.52 -39.37
CA LEU A 77 -11.31 -8.55 -38.48
C LEU A 77 -11.75 -8.14 -37.08
N GLU A 78 -11.55 -9.02 -36.10
CA GLU A 78 -11.95 -8.77 -34.71
C GLU A 78 -11.01 -7.76 -34.05
N ALA A 79 -11.58 -6.95 -33.16
CA ALA A 79 -10.78 -6.05 -32.33
C ALA A 79 -9.85 -6.88 -31.43
N PRO A 80 -8.58 -6.49 -31.26
CA PRO A 80 -7.65 -7.22 -30.43
C PRO A 80 -8.00 -7.08 -28.94
N GLU A 81 -7.53 -8.02 -28.13
CA GLU A 81 -7.63 -7.97 -26.66
C GLU A 81 -6.23 -7.84 -26.06
N ILE A 82 -6.00 -6.81 -25.25
CA ILE A 82 -4.75 -6.64 -24.50
C ILE A 82 -4.88 -7.43 -23.19
N LEU A 83 -4.00 -8.40 -22.98
CA LEU A 83 -3.97 -9.25 -21.77
C LEU A 83 -2.92 -8.80 -20.76
N TYR A 84 -1.88 -8.10 -21.20
CA TYR A 84 -0.89 -7.46 -20.32
C TYR A 84 -0.43 -6.13 -20.95
N PRO A 85 -0.31 -5.02 -20.18
CA PRO A 85 -0.59 -4.89 -18.74
C PRO A 85 -2.06 -5.16 -18.38
N LEU A 86 -2.34 -5.44 -17.11
CA LEU A 86 -3.71 -5.70 -16.65
C LEU A 86 -4.44 -4.38 -16.34
N PRO A 87 -5.76 -4.32 -16.49
CA PRO A 87 -6.52 -3.13 -16.09
C PRO A 87 -6.30 -2.78 -14.61
N GLY A 88 -5.80 -1.58 -14.35
CA GLY A 88 -5.51 -1.05 -13.02
C GLY A 88 -4.21 -1.54 -12.38
N SER A 89 -3.37 -2.31 -13.09
CA SER A 89 -2.09 -2.75 -12.55
C SER A 89 -1.05 -1.63 -12.49
N VAL A 90 -0.02 -1.83 -11.67
CA VAL A 90 1.22 -1.04 -11.70
C VAL A 90 2.30 -1.86 -12.40
N VAL A 91 3.08 -1.24 -13.28
CA VAL A 91 4.24 -1.83 -13.95
C VAL A 91 5.49 -1.13 -13.43
N SER A 92 6.44 -1.92 -12.93
CA SER A 92 7.65 -1.47 -12.22
C SER A 92 8.83 -1.06 -13.11
N SER A 93 8.60 -1.00 -14.43
CA SER A 93 9.65 -0.79 -15.43
C SER A 93 9.12 0.10 -16.55
N ALA A 94 9.97 1.02 -17.01
CA ALA A 94 9.71 1.82 -18.22
C ALA A 94 9.74 0.96 -19.50
N ASP A 95 10.36 -0.22 -19.43
CA ASP A 95 10.47 -1.18 -20.52
C ASP A 95 9.79 -2.50 -20.13
N PHE A 96 8.66 -2.80 -20.76
CA PHE A 96 7.83 -3.98 -20.49
C PHE A 96 7.24 -4.51 -21.79
N ASP A 97 6.69 -5.72 -21.75
CA ASP A 97 6.02 -6.29 -22.92
C ASP A 97 4.53 -5.93 -22.88
N VAL A 98 3.91 -5.72 -24.02
CA VAL A 98 2.45 -5.64 -24.15
C VAL A 98 2.03 -6.87 -24.92
N SER A 99 1.20 -7.71 -24.30
CA SER A 99 0.80 -9.00 -24.86
C SER A 99 -0.70 -9.09 -24.98
N GLY A 100 -1.18 -9.77 -26.02
CA GLY A 100 -2.61 -9.90 -26.25
C GLY A 100 -3.00 -10.85 -27.37
N LEU A 101 -4.30 -10.91 -27.62
CA LEU A 101 -4.91 -11.72 -28.67
C LEU A 101 -5.33 -10.83 -29.84
N ALA A 102 -5.09 -11.30 -31.05
CA ALA A 102 -5.54 -10.70 -32.29
C ALA A 102 -5.86 -11.79 -33.33
N PRO A 103 -6.98 -12.51 -33.18
CA PRO A 103 -7.34 -13.59 -34.10
C PRO A 103 -7.47 -13.08 -35.54
N ASN A 104 -6.90 -13.84 -36.49
CA ASN A 104 -6.96 -13.55 -37.93
C ASN A 104 -6.26 -12.24 -38.37
N ALA A 105 -5.47 -11.61 -37.50
CA ALA A 105 -4.65 -10.45 -37.82
C ALA A 105 -3.23 -10.87 -38.25
N SER A 106 -2.56 -10.02 -39.02
CA SER A 106 -1.13 -10.16 -39.34
C SER A 106 -0.26 -9.20 -38.51
N LEU A 107 -0.85 -8.09 -38.08
CA LEU A 107 -0.20 -7.02 -37.34
C LEU A 107 -1.20 -6.45 -36.33
N VAL A 108 -0.68 -5.90 -35.23
CA VAL A 108 -1.43 -5.10 -34.27
C VAL A 108 -0.73 -3.76 -34.09
N ASN A 109 -1.47 -2.66 -34.28
CA ASN A 109 -1.02 -1.30 -34.02
C ASN A 109 -1.43 -0.91 -32.59
N LEU A 110 -0.46 -0.51 -31.78
CA LEU A 110 -0.64 -0.16 -30.36
C LEU A 110 -0.56 1.35 -30.17
N TYR A 111 -1.45 1.87 -29.34
CA TYR A 111 -1.59 3.29 -29.07
C TYR A 111 -1.61 3.55 -27.58
N ASP A 112 -0.97 4.63 -27.13
CA ASP A 112 -1.10 5.17 -25.78
C ASP A 112 -1.59 6.61 -25.86
N HIS A 113 -2.62 6.94 -25.07
CA HIS A 113 -3.25 8.28 -25.09
C HIS A 113 -3.67 8.77 -26.50
N GLY A 114 -3.91 7.85 -27.45
CA GLY A 114 -4.24 8.17 -28.85
C GLY A 114 -3.04 8.35 -29.78
N GLY A 115 -1.81 8.36 -29.26
CA GLY A 115 -0.59 8.36 -30.07
C GLY A 115 -0.15 6.94 -30.42
N LEU A 116 0.26 6.70 -31.67
CA LEU A 116 0.80 5.41 -32.10
C LEU A 116 2.14 5.16 -31.39
N LEU A 117 2.22 4.08 -30.64
CA LEU A 117 3.47 3.58 -30.04
C LEU A 117 4.30 2.81 -31.07
N GLY A 118 3.64 1.91 -31.79
CA GLY A 118 4.28 1.01 -32.73
C GLY A 118 3.38 -0.16 -33.11
N SER A 119 3.96 -1.15 -33.78
CA SER A 119 3.24 -2.30 -34.30
C SER A 119 3.93 -3.61 -33.91
N ALA A 120 3.14 -4.64 -33.65
CA ALA A 120 3.62 -6.00 -33.39
C ALA A 120 3.10 -6.96 -34.45
N ALA A 121 3.96 -7.90 -34.87
CA ALA A 121 3.53 -9.02 -35.69
C ALA A 121 2.66 -9.97 -34.85
N VAL A 122 1.68 -10.60 -35.50
CA VAL A 122 0.80 -11.58 -34.88
C VAL A 122 1.24 -12.97 -35.30
N ASP A 123 1.51 -13.84 -34.33
CA ASP A 123 1.83 -15.24 -34.54
C ASP A 123 0.77 -16.10 -33.86
N GLU A 124 0.14 -17.00 -34.61
CA GLU A 124 -0.96 -17.86 -34.15
C GLU A 124 -2.10 -17.11 -33.41
N GLY A 125 -2.36 -15.86 -33.79
CA GLY A 125 -3.39 -15.01 -33.17
C GLY A 125 -2.96 -14.35 -31.86
N ILE A 126 -1.68 -14.41 -31.51
CA ILE A 126 -1.08 -13.77 -30.34
C ILE A 126 -0.11 -12.69 -30.82
N PHE A 127 -0.07 -11.55 -30.12
CA PHE A 127 0.95 -10.53 -30.34
C PHE A 127 1.71 -10.24 -29.05
N THR A 128 2.98 -9.88 -29.21
CA THR A 128 3.82 -9.30 -28.15
C THR A 128 4.54 -8.09 -28.73
N TYR A 129 4.41 -6.96 -28.05
CA TYR A 129 5.11 -5.72 -28.37
C TYR A 129 6.05 -5.35 -27.24
N ARG A 130 7.34 -5.15 -27.53
CA ARG A 130 8.29 -4.65 -26.55
C ARG A 130 8.16 -3.13 -26.42
N ALA A 131 7.45 -2.67 -25.39
CA ALA A 131 7.37 -1.27 -25.01
C ALA A 131 8.67 -0.82 -24.33
N ASN A 132 9.12 0.40 -24.64
CA ASN A 132 10.33 0.97 -24.02
C ASN A 132 10.13 2.47 -23.75
N ASN A 133 10.82 3.00 -22.74
CA ASN A 133 10.84 4.41 -22.35
C ASN A 133 9.47 4.98 -21.96
N PHE A 134 8.62 4.19 -21.30
CA PHE A 134 7.42 4.75 -20.67
C PHE A 134 7.82 5.67 -19.52
N VAL A 135 7.08 6.75 -19.34
CA VAL A 135 7.27 7.68 -18.23
C VAL A 135 6.46 7.20 -17.03
N ASP A 136 6.88 7.53 -15.82
CA ASP A 136 6.06 7.25 -14.64
C ASP A 136 4.72 8.01 -14.74
N GLY A 137 3.64 7.36 -14.33
CA GLY A 137 2.29 7.92 -14.29
C GLY A 137 1.21 7.00 -14.87
N GLU A 138 0.02 7.59 -15.05
CA GLU A 138 -1.13 6.90 -15.67
C GLU A 138 -0.92 6.75 -17.18
N HIS A 139 -1.23 5.55 -17.69
CA HIS A 139 -1.21 5.21 -19.10
C HIS A 139 -2.50 4.51 -19.52
N SER A 140 -2.85 4.61 -20.81
CA SER A 140 -4.06 4.00 -21.36
C SER A 140 -3.81 3.46 -22.77
N LEU A 141 -3.62 2.14 -22.84
CA LEU A 141 -3.39 1.45 -24.11
C LEU A 141 -4.69 1.09 -24.81
N HIS A 142 -4.70 1.21 -26.12
CA HIS A 142 -5.62 0.47 -26.98
C HIS A 142 -4.90 -0.04 -28.22
N ALA A 143 -5.50 -1.02 -28.89
CA ALA A 143 -4.90 -1.69 -30.02
C ALA A 143 -5.88 -1.83 -31.19
N VAL A 144 -5.35 -1.90 -32.41
CA VAL A 144 -6.11 -2.12 -33.65
C VAL A 144 -5.43 -3.25 -34.43
N SER A 145 -6.20 -4.27 -34.81
CA SER A 145 -5.72 -5.37 -35.65
C SER A 145 -5.65 -4.95 -37.11
N GLU A 146 -4.68 -5.48 -37.85
CA GLU A 146 -4.52 -5.23 -39.29
C GLU A 146 -4.20 -6.53 -40.06
N ILE A 147 -4.88 -6.73 -41.19
CA ILE A 147 -4.55 -7.75 -42.20
C ILE A 147 -4.56 -7.14 -43.62
N GLY A 148 -3.37 -7.00 -44.20
CA GLY A 148 -3.21 -6.40 -45.53
C GLY A 148 -3.61 -4.92 -45.56
N THR A 149 -4.83 -4.61 -46.00
CA THR A 149 -5.37 -3.23 -46.00
C THR A 149 -6.62 -3.07 -45.13
N TRP A 150 -6.97 -4.12 -44.38
CA TRP A 150 -8.16 -4.15 -43.53
C TRP A 150 -7.76 -3.95 -42.07
N GLU A 151 -8.50 -3.08 -41.38
CA GLU A 151 -8.34 -2.80 -39.96
C GLU A 151 -9.61 -3.19 -39.20
N SER A 152 -9.44 -3.60 -37.94
CA SER A 152 -10.54 -3.81 -37.01
C SER A 152 -11.02 -2.49 -36.39
N GLY A 153 -12.08 -2.56 -35.58
CA GLY A 153 -12.30 -1.53 -34.56
C GLY A 153 -11.22 -1.54 -33.48
N PRO A 154 -11.09 -0.48 -32.67
CA PRO A 154 -10.16 -0.45 -31.54
C PRO A 154 -10.59 -1.42 -30.43
N SER A 155 -9.60 -1.95 -29.71
CA SER A 155 -9.82 -2.69 -28.46
C SER A 155 -10.50 -1.83 -27.39
N ALA A 156 -10.99 -2.48 -26.33
CA ALA A 156 -11.24 -1.76 -25.09
C ALA A 156 -9.93 -1.13 -24.58
N PRO A 157 -9.97 0.11 -24.02
CA PRO A 157 -8.78 0.71 -23.46
C PRO A 157 -8.39 0.01 -22.15
N VAL A 158 -7.09 -0.23 -21.98
CA VAL A 158 -6.50 -0.79 -20.75
C VAL A 158 -5.72 0.31 -20.04
N GLY A 159 -6.26 0.77 -18.92
CA GLY A 159 -5.59 1.74 -18.05
C GLY A 159 -4.66 1.04 -17.06
N PHE A 160 -3.46 1.56 -16.84
CA PHE A 160 -2.46 1.04 -15.91
C PHE A 160 -1.53 2.18 -15.45
N MET A 161 -0.73 1.92 -14.42
CA MET A 161 0.30 2.85 -13.93
C MET A 161 1.68 2.33 -14.30
N VAL A 162 2.56 3.22 -14.75
CA VAL A 162 4.00 2.98 -14.74
C VAL A 162 4.58 3.68 -13.52
N ASP A 163 5.36 2.94 -12.76
CA ASP A 163 6.11 3.44 -11.63
C ASP A 163 7.48 2.79 -11.73
N THR A 164 8.57 3.56 -11.72
CA THR A 164 9.94 3.00 -11.80
C THR A 164 10.77 3.37 -10.59
N GLN A 165 10.18 4.06 -9.62
CA GLN A 165 10.90 4.66 -8.52
C GLN A 165 10.43 4.05 -7.21
N ALA A 166 11.39 3.61 -6.40
CA ALA A 166 11.10 3.22 -5.04
C ALA A 166 10.79 4.44 -4.18
N ASP A 167 9.74 4.36 -3.37
CA ASP A 167 9.39 5.45 -2.45
C ASP A 167 10.28 5.45 -1.20
N PRO A 168 11.15 6.46 -1.00
CA PRO A 168 12.00 6.53 0.17
C PRO A 168 11.22 6.93 1.42
N ILE A 169 11.54 6.34 2.56
CA ILE A 169 11.05 6.81 3.87
C ILE A 169 11.95 7.93 4.39
N THR A 170 11.36 9.09 4.66
CA THR A 170 12.08 10.26 5.18
C THR A 170 11.71 10.55 6.65
N ALA A 171 12.61 11.22 7.37
CA ALA A 171 12.47 11.43 8.81
C ALA A 171 11.23 12.27 9.21
N ASP A 172 10.67 13.06 8.31
CA ASP A 172 9.44 13.85 8.52
C ASP A 172 8.16 13.01 8.43
N GLN A 173 8.22 11.81 7.86
CA GLN A 173 7.11 10.86 7.83
C GLN A 173 7.03 10.04 9.13
N ILE A 174 8.04 10.13 9.99
CA ILE A 174 8.19 9.29 11.17
C ILE A 174 7.74 10.07 12.41
N LEU A 175 6.91 9.42 13.22
CA LEU A 175 6.54 9.87 14.55
C LEU A 175 7.02 8.81 15.56
N VAL A 176 7.75 9.26 16.58
CA VAL A 176 8.24 8.39 17.65
C VAL A 176 7.54 8.79 18.95
N ILE A 177 6.94 7.81 19.61
CA ILE A 177 6.22 8.00 20.87
C ILE A 177 6.87 7.11 21.92
N SER A 178 7.35 7.69 23.01
CA SER A 178 7.87 6.90 24.13
C SER A 178 6.72 6.38 25.00
N ASN A 179 6.76 5.10 25.37
CA ASN A 179 5.89 4.56 26.40
C ASN A 179 6.64 4.34 27.72
N ASP A 180 5.90 4.28 28.83
CA ASP A 180 6.47 4.17 30.18
C ASP A 180 7.08 2.79 30.47
N ASN A 181 6.93 1.83 29.55
CA ASN A 181 7.41 0.46 29.68
C ASN A 181 8.81 0.25 29.08
N GLY A 182 9.46 1.31 28.60
CA GLY A 182 10.79 1.24 27.98
C GLY A 182 10.78 0.83 26.51
N ASN A 183 9.62 0.91 25.84
CA ASN A 183 9.49 0.73 24.40
C ASN A 183 9.12 2.06 23.73
N LEU A 184 9.42 2.15 22.45
CA LEU A 184 9.03 3.22 21.55
C LEU A 184 7.99 2.69 20.57
N ILE A 185 6.94 3.46 20.36
CA ILE A 185 6.02 3.25 19.24
C ILE A 185 6.53 4.12 18.10
N ILE A 186 6.92 3.50 16.99
CA ILE A 186 7.29 4.19 15.76
C ILE A 186 6.11 4.11 14.82
N GLN A 187 5.62 5.26 14.38
CA GLN A 187 4.61 5.40 13.34
C GLN A 187 5.21 6.03 12.10
N ILE A 188 4.83 5.53 10.93
CA ILE A 188 5.29 6.03 9.63
C ILE A 188 4.05 6.34 8.78
N ASN A 189 3.91 7.59 8.36
CA ASN A 189 2.85 8.03 7.47
C ASN A 189 3.30 7.93 6.02
N ALA A 190 2.98 6.82 5.37
CA ALA A 190 3.39 6.51 4.01
C ALA A 190 2.25 5.78 3.25
N PRO A 191 1.41 6.52 2.48
CA PRO A 191 0.22 5.99 1.80
C PRO A 191 0.51 5.10 0.59
N SER A 192 1.73 5.16 0.07
CA SER A 192 2.16 4.42 -1.12
C SER A 192 2.84 3.10 -0.81
N LEU A 193 3.10 2.80 0.46
CA LEU A 193 3.81 1.59 0.88
C LEU A 193 2.88 0.41 1.09
N GLN A 194 3.38 -0.79 0.79
CA GLN A 194 2.77 -2.10 1.02
C GLN A 194 3.42 -2.87 2.16
N GLU A 195 4.72 -2.64 2.41
CA GLU A 195 5.44 -3.24 3.53
C GLU A 195 6.48 -2.27 4.07
N VAL A 196 6.70 -2.29 5.38
CA VAL A 196 7.82 -1.59 6.03
C VAL A 196 8.44 -2.50 7.08
N THR A 197 9.77 -2.62 7.04
CA THR A 197 10.55 -3.39 8.01
C THR A 197 11.79 -2.63 8.46
N ILE A 198 12.20 -2.88 9.69
CA ILE A 198 13.46 -2.37 10.25
C ILE A 198 14.28 -3.54 10.76
N MET A 199 15.60 -3.48 10.58
CA MET A 199 16.54 -4.41 11.19
C MET A 199 17.39 -3.72 12.26
N LEU A 200 17.30 -4.22 13.49
CA LEU A 200 18.00 -3.71 14.68
C LEU A 200 18.68 -4.87 15.41
N ASN A 201 20.00 -4.78 15.60
CA ASN A 201 20.80 -5.77 16.33
C ASN A 201 20.57 -7.24 15.89
N GLY A 202 20.28 -7.46 14.61
CA GLY A 202 19.99 -8.79 14.04
C GLY A 202 18.55 -9.27 14.21
N HIS A 203 17.66 -8.45 14.77
CA HIS A 203 16.23 -8.70 14.85
C HIS A 203 15.46 -7.85 13.84
N GLN A 204 14.51 -8.47 13.13
CA GLN A 204 13.64 -7.80 12.17
C GLN A 204 12.32 -7.41 12.84
N TYR A 205 11.96 -6.15 12.72
CA TYR A 205 10.69 -5.58 13.18
C TYR A 205 9.84 -5.27 11.95
N LYS A 206 8.71 -5.97 11.80
CA LYS A 206 7.70 -5.67 10.77
C LYS A 206 6.70 -4.66 11.31
N PHE A 207 6.36 -3.68 10.49
CA PHE A 207 5.33 -2.70 10.83
C PHE A 207 3.95 -3.24 10.46
N ALA A 208 2.97 -2.97 11.31
CA ALA A 208 1.56 -3.25 11.03
C ALA A 208 0.86 -2.00 10.50
N ALA A 209 0.07 -2.13 9.43
CA ALA A 209 -0.80 -1.06 8.97
C ALA A 209 -1.93 -0.83 9.99
N ILE A 210 -1.99 0.37 10.57
CA ILE A 210 -3.06 0.80 11.48
C ILE A 210 -4.20 1.47 10.71
N THR A 211 -3.86 2.15 9.61
CA THR A 211 -4.79 2.69 8.62
C THR A 211 -4.24 2.41 7.21
N SER A 212 -4.91 2.90 6.16
CA SER A 212 -4.39 2.79 4.79
C SER A 212 -3.03 3.49 4.58
N ASN A 213 -2.64 4.40 5.47
CA ASN A 213 -1.46 5.24 5.29
C ASN A 213 -0.48 5.21 6.46
N ILE A 214 -0.88 4.65 7.60
CA ILE A 214 -0.06 4.70 8.82
C ILE A 214 0.39 3.29 9.19
N TRP A 215 1.69 3.12 9.24
CA TRP A 215 2.39 1.91 9.64
C TRP A 215 2.91 2.08 11.07
N GLN A 216 2.86 1.03 11.89
CA GLN A 216 3.29 1.09 13.28
C GLN A 216 4.06 -0.15 13.71
N ALA A 217 5.15 0.04 14.45
CA ALA A 217 5.84 -1.01 15.20
C ALA A 217 6.16 -0.55 16.62
N GLU A 218 6.20 -1.50 17.56
CA GLU A 218 6.72 -1.28 18.90
C GLU A 218 8.15 -1.84 18.96
N ILE A 219 9.10 -0.98 19.34
CA ILE A 219 10.53 -1.29 19.37
C ILE A 219 11.07 -1.00 20.78
N PRO A 220 11.80 -1.93 21.41
CA PRO A 220 12.42 -1.66 22.70
C PRO A 220 13.43 -0.50 22.59
N LEU A 221 13.35 0.47 23.52
CA LEU A 221 14.25 1.63 23.53
C LEU A 221 15.73 1.18 23.59
N ILE A 222 15.99 0.12 24.35
CA ILE A 222 17.33 -0.45 24.51
C ILE A 222 17.93 -0.96 23.19
N GLU A 223 17.10 -1.52 22.30
CA GLU A 223 17.53 -2.02 20.99
C GLU A 223 17.92 -0.85 20.08
N LEU A 224 17.14 0.23 20.12
CA LEU A 224 17.42 1.45 19.35
C LEU A 224 18.71 2.14 19.84
N GLN A 225 18.88 2.27 21.16
CA GLN A 225 20.04 2.93 21.77
C GLN A 225 21.35 2.14 21.63
N ALA A 226 21.27 0.84 21.37
CA ALA A 226 22.46 0.01 21.17
C ALA A 226 23.15 0.26 19.81
N THR A 227 22.50 0.97 18.88
CA THR A 227 23.06 1.32 17.58
C THR A 227 22.98 2.81 17.30
N ALA A 228 23.99 3.36 16.61
CA ALA A 228 23.99 4.76 16.19
C ALA A 228 23.03 5.02 15.01
N LYS A 229 22.77 3.97 14.22
CA LYS A 229 21.95 4.01 13.01
C LYS A 229 21.25 2.68 12.80
N PHE A 230 20.15 2.68 12.07
CA PHE A 230 19.47 1.43 11.70
C PHE A 230 18.99 1.44 10.27
N PHE A 231 18.80 0.24 9.73
CA PHE A 231 18.37 0.02 8.37
C PHE A 231 16.86 -0.17 8.33
N ILE A 232 16.22 0.59 7.45
CA ILE A 232 14.81 0.49 7.13
C ILE A 232 14.69 0.03 5.68
N SER A 233 13.74 -0.86 5.44
CA SER A 233 13.39 -1.36 4.12
C SER A 233 11.88 -1.20 3.93
N ASN A 234 11.45 -0.81 2.73
CA ASN A 234 10.05 -0.80 2.36
C ASN A 234 9.82 -1.32 0.95
N LEU A 235 8.59 -1.78 0.74
CA LEU A 235 8.04 -2.11 -0.57
C LEU A 235 6.91 -1.14 -0.87
N ASP A 236 6.93 -0.49 -2.02
CA ASP A 236 5.82 0.36 -2.48
C ASP A 236 4.77 -0.43 -3.28
N LYS A 237 3.73 0.26 -3.77
CA LYS A 237 2.65 -0.32 -4.58
C LYS A 237 3.08 -0.78 -5.98
N GLY A 238 4.23 -0.32 -6.47
CA GLY A 238 4.87 -0.80 -7.69
C GLY A 238 5.80 -1.99 -7.44
N ASP A 239 5.81 -2.55 -6.23
CA ASP A 239 6.72 -3.61 -5.81
C ASP A 239 8.21 -3.21 -5.89
N HIS A 240 8.53 -1.91 -5.81
CA HIS A 240 9.91 -1.48 -5.67
C HIS A 240 10.35 -1.52 -4.22
N GLU A 241 11.53 -2.11 -4.02
CA GLU A 241 12.18 -2.12 -2.73
C GLU A 241 13.04 -0.86 -2.57
N TRP A 242 12.84 -0.13 -1.47
CA TRP A 242 13.76 0.88 -1.01
C TRP A 242 14.45 0.42 0.26
N ASN A 243 15.76 0.70 0.35
CA ASN A 243 16.56 0.48 1.55
C ASN A 243 17.22 1.80 1.95
N GLY A 244 17.08 2.17 3.22
CA GLY A 244 17.64 3.40 3.77
C GLY A 244 18.23 3.24 5.15
N GLU A 245 19.00 4.24 5.56
CA GLU A 245 19.64 4.29 6.87
C GLU A 245 19.14 5.52 7.62
N LEU A 246 18.65 5.31 8.84
CA LEU A 246 18.16 6.37 9.72
C LEU A 246 19.05 6.49 10.96
N SER A 247 19.23 7.74 11.41
CA SER A 247 19.97 8.02 12.63
C SER A 247 19.11 7.82 13.87
N THR A 248 19.61 7.02 14.82
CA THR A 248 18.97 6.82 16.11
C THR A 248 18.79 8.14 16.86
N SER A 249 19.80 9.02 16.85
CA SER A 249 19.73 10.31 17.56
C SER A 249 18.64 11.21 16.99
N SER A 250 18.51 11.29 15.67
CA SER A 250 17.49 12.14 15.03
C SER A 250 16.07 11.66 15.34
N LEU A 251 15.85 10.35 15.47
CA LEU A 251 14.54 9.81 15.84
C LEU A 251 14.23 9.97 17.32
N LEU A 252 15.23 9.80 18.19
CA LEU A 252 15.04 10.03 19.62
C LEU A 252 14.81 11.52 19.93
N GLU A 253 15.38 12.44 19.14
CA GLU A 253 15.07 13.88 19.22
C GLU A 253 13.61 14.20 18.88
N GLN A 254 13.00 13.43 17.98
CA GLN A 254 11.58 13.54 17.62
C GLN A 254 10.66 12.82 18.59
N ALA A 255 11.20 12.09 19.58
CA ALA A 255 10.38 11.32 20.50
C ALA A 255 9.52 12.24 21.37
N GLU A 256 8.24 12.30 21.07
CA GLU A 256 7.28 12.99 21.93
C GLU A 256 7.04 12.10 23.16
N PHE A 257 7.38 12.64 24.34
CA PHE A 257 7.00 12.00 25.59
C PHE A 257 5.51 12.25 25.82
N VAL A 258 4.70 11.26 25.49
CA VAL A 258 3.32 11.20 25.92
C VAL A 258 3.31 10.38 27.21
N PRO A 259 3.29 11.00 28.40
CA PRO A 259 3.15 10.23 29.64
C PRO A 259 1.92 9.36 29.48
N SER A 260 2.04 8.07 29.80
CA SER A 260 0.82 7.28 29.87
C SER A 260 -0.08 7.97 30.89
N PHE A 261 -1.27 8.39 30.47
CA PHE A 261 -2.30 8.79 31.42
C PHE A 261 -2.82 7.49 32.06
N ALA A 262 -1.96 6.80 32.80
CA ALA A 262 -2.38 5.88 33.81
C ALA A 262 -3.02 6.73 34.90
N PRO A 263 -4.33 6.63 35.17
CA PRO A 263 -4.90 7.18 36.39
C PRO A 263 -4.31 6.34 37.53
N GLY A 264 -3.11 6.70 37.96
CA GLY A 264 -2.37 6.04 39.01
C GLY A 264 -2.98 6.37 40.36
N LEU A 265 -4.13 5.75 40.68
CA LEU A 265 -4.44 5.45 42.07
C LEU A 265 -3.62 4.21 42.45
N ARG A 266 -2.35 4.45 42.83
CA ARG A 266 -1.56 3.45 43.53
C ARG A 266 -2.20 3.15 44.89
N GLY A 267 -2.81 1.98 45.00
CA GLY A 267 -2.71 1.11 46.17
C GLY A 267 -3.49 1.51 47.43
N VAL A 268 -4.81 1.44 47.37
CA VAL A 268 -5.57 0.84 48.48
C VAL A 268 -6.32 -0.35 47.89
N SER A 269 -5.99 -1.54 48.35
CA SER A 269 -6.54 -2.82 47.91
C SER A 269 -8.07 -2.83 47.99
N GLY A 270 -8.72 -2.84 46.84
CA GLY A 270 -10.15 -3.03 46.68
C GLY A 270 -10.52 -2.84 45.21
N GLY A 271 -10.68 -3.94 44.47
CA GLY A 271 -10.90 -3.93 43.03
C GLY A 271 -12.12 -3.11 42.63
N TRP A 272 -11.89 -2.14 41.75
CA TRP A 272 -12.92 -1.50 40.93
C TRP A 272 -12.34 -1.38 39.52
N ASP A 273 -12.70 -2.33 38.65
CA ASP A 273 -12.41 -2.25 37.22
C ASP A 273 -13.26 -1.13 36.60
N PHE A 274 -12.64 0.01 36.28
CA PHE A 274 -13.31 1.04 35.49
C PHE A 274 -13.12 0.72 34.01
N ASN A 275 -14.12 0.04 33.44
CA ASN A 275 -14.23 -0.15 32.00
C ASN A 275 -14.73 1.16 31.36
N VAL A 276 -13.83 2.10 31.09
CA VAL A 276 -14.19 3.43 30.57
C VAL A 276 -14.21 3.40 29.05
N SER A 277 -15.41 3.29 28.48
CA SER A 277 -15.61 3.46 27.04
C SER A 277 -15.33 4.92 26.62
N ARG A 278 -15.02 5.15 25.33
CA ARG A 278 -14.95 6.52 24.74
C ARG A 278 -16.20 7.35 25.08
N ALA A 279 -17.37 6.71 25.14
CA ALA A 279 -18.61 7.35 25.57
C ALA A 279 -18.57 7.77 27.05
N GLY A 280 -17.95 6.99 27.93
CA GLY A 280 -17.73 7.32 29.33
C GLY A 280 -16.82 8.54 29.54
N VAL A 281 -15.73 8.66 28.76
CA VAL A 281 -14.84 9.83 28.81
C VAL A 281 -15.58 11.09 28.33
N ASN A 282 -16.30 11.00 27.20
CA ASN A 282 -17.08 12.11 26.67
C ASN A 282 -18.19 12.55 27.64
N ALA A 283 -18.85 11.59 28.31
CA ALA A 283 -19.85 11.87 29.32
C ALA A 283 -19.25 12.57 30.55
N ALA A 284 -18.08 12.13 31.02
CA ALA A 284 -17.38 12.78 32.14
C ALA A 284 -17.00 14.22 31.81
N PHE A 285 -16.47 14.46 30.60
CA PHE A 285 -16.13 15.81 30.13
C PHE A 285 -17.36 16.73 30.06
N LEU A 286 -18.48 16.18 29.60
CA LEU A 286 -19.77 16.90 29.57
C LEU A 286 -20.30 17.24 30.95
N ILE A 287 -20.21 16.32 31.90
CA ILE A 287 -20.62 16.57 33.29
C ILE A 287 -19.78 17.71 33.88
N ILE A 288 -18.46 17.69 33.65
CA ILE A 288 -17.56 18.75 34.13
C ILE A 288 -17.94 20.11 33.53
N LEU A 289 -18.19 20.18 32.21
CA LEU A 289 -18.63 21.40 31.55
C LEU A 289 -19.98 21.91 32.09
N CYS A 290 -20.94 21.02 32.32
CA CYS A 290 -22.23 21.36 32.93
C CYS A 290 -22.07 21.89 34.36
N VAL A 291 -21.17 21.30 35.16
CA VAL A 291 -20.87 21.77 36.51
C VAL A 291 -20.22 23.16 36.48
N LEU A 292 -19.24 23.37 35.59
CA LEU A 292 -18.60 24.68 35.42
C LEU A 292 -19.61 25.75 34.97
N PHE A 293 -20.50 25.40 34.04
CA PHE A 293 -21.57 26.29 33.60
C PHE A 293 -22.56 26.61 34.73
N GLY A 294 -22.95 25.61 35.53
CA GLY A 294 -23.82 25.79 36.69
C GLY A 294 -23.18 26.66 37.78
N LEU A 295 -21.88 26.48 38.04
CA LEU A 295 -21.11 27.31 38.96
C LEU A 295 -21.01 28.76 38.45
N ASP A 296 -20.68 28.95 37.17
CA ASP A 296 -20.63 30.29 36.56
C ASP A 296 -22.00 30.99 36.66
N PHE A 297 -23.08 30.31 36.31
CA PHE A 297 -24.45 30.82 36.45
C PHE A 297 -24.80 31.15 37.92
N THR A 298 -24.39 30.32 38.87
CA THR A 298 -24.64 30.53 40.30
C THR A 298 -23.87 31.75 40.82
N ILE A 299 -22.61 31.92 40.42
CA ILE A 299 -21.80 33.09 40.76
C ILE A 299 -22.41 34.35 40.14
N LEU A 300 -22.86 34.28 38.89
CA LEU A 300 -23.49 35.39 38.16
C LEU A 300 -24.85 35.80 38.76
N SER A 301 -25.66 34.85 39.18
CA SER A 301 -26.96 35.10 39.84
C SER A 301 -26.80 35.75 41.21
N LYS A 302 -25.79 35.34 42.00
CA LYS A 302 -25.49 35.95 43.30
C LYS A 302 -24.86 37.34 43.20
N THR A 303 -24.19 37.66 42.10
CA THR A 303 -23.55 38.97 41.86
C THR A 303 -24.48 39.99 41.20
N GLY A 304 -25.71 39.61 40.81
CA GLY A 304 -26.71 40.52 40.23
C GLY A 304 -26.43 40.94 38.77
N LEU A 305 -25.47 40.29 38.11
CA LEU A 305 -25.02 40.60 36.74
C LEU A 305 -25.75 39.80 35.64
N THR A 306 -26.90 39.20 35.94
CA THR A 306 -27.64 38.37 34.99
C THR A 306 -28.32 39.17 33.87
N SER A 307 -28.48 40.50 34.01
CA SER A 307 -29.19 41.36 33.06
C SER A 307 -28.33 42.41 32.34
N HIS A 308 -27.01 42.43 32.54
CA HIS A 308 -26.13 43.34 31.80
C HIS A 308 -25.81 42.81 30.41
N ASN A 309 -25.96 43.68 29.39
CA ASN A 309 -25.57 43.40 28.01
C ASN A 309 -24.09 43.00 27.97
N ARG A 310 -23.83 41.71 27.76
CA ARG A 310 -22.47 41.15 27.79
C ARG A 310 -21.71 41.48 26.51
N SER A 311 -20.39 41.59 26.63
CA SER A 311 -19.49 41.65 25.47
C SER A 311 -19.57 40.33 24.69
N ARG A 312 -19.40 40.41 23.37
CA ARG A 312 -19.55 39.31 22.40
C ARG A 312 -18.81 38.01 22.78
N THR A 313 -17.76 38.09 23.59
CA THR A 313 -16.90 36.98 24.01
C THR A 313 -17.63 35.86 24.78
N HIS A 314 -18.63 36.19 25.61
CA HIS A 314 -19.40 35.15 26.32
C HIS A 314 -20.39 34.38 25.42
N LEU A 315 -20.88 35.01 24.34
CA LEU A 315 -21.76 34.36 23.37
C LEU A 315 -20.98 33.33 22.53
N HIS A 316 -19.71 33.63 22.23
CA HIS A 316 -18.82 32.74 21.50
C HIS A 316 -18.46 31.48 22.29
N PHE A 317 -18.36 31.56 23.62
CA PHE A 317 -18.09 30.38 24.46
C PHE A 317 -19.28 29.41 24.50
N ALA A 318 -20.50 29.91 24.67
CA ALA A 318 -21.71 29.09 24.62
C ALA A 318 -21.93 28.48 23.22
N ALA A 319 -21.67 29.24 22.16
CA ALA A 319 -21.72 28.74 20.79
C ALA A 319 -20.64 27.67 20.52
N LEU A 320 -19.41 27.85 21.04
CA LEU A 320 -18.35 26.85 20.97
C LEU A 320 -18.76 25.55 21.67
N VAL A 321 -19.34 25.63 22.87
CA VAL A 321 -19.83 24.46 23.62
C VAL A 321 -20.95 23.74 22.85
N ILE A 322 -21.87 24.47 22.23
CA ILE A 322 -22.94 23.89 21.39
C ILE A 322 -22.37 23.24 20.13
N ILE A 323 -21.41 23.88 19.46
CA ILE A 323 -20.73 23.30 18.29
C ILE A 323 -19.99 22.02 18.69
N LEU A 324 -19.28 22.03 19.82
CA LEU A 324 -18.56 20.86 20.34
C LEU A 324 -19.52 19.70 20.65
N LEU A 325 -20.66 20.02 21.29
CA LEU A 325 -21.76 19.09 21.56
C LEU A 325 -22.34 18.48 20.27
N VAL A 326 -22.56 19.28 19.23
CA VAL A 326 -23.11 18.83 17.94
C VAL A 326 -22.09 17.98 17.18
N THR A 327 -20.80 18.38 17.16
CA THR A 327 -19.74 17.62 16.48
C THR A 327 -19.44 16.28 17.15
N MET A 328 -19.61 16.18 18.47
CA MET A 328 -19.38 14.93 19.22
C MET A 328 -20.62 14.02 19.25
N GLY A 329 -21.83 14.55 19.00
CA GLY A 329 -23.05 13.76 18.89
C GLY A 329 -23.17 12.97 17.58
N THR A 330 -22.43 13.35 16.53
CA THR A 330 -22.54 12.75 15.18
C THR A 330 -21.60 11.57 14.92
N SER A 331 -20.71 11.19 15.84
CA SER A 331 -19.75 10.08 15.62
C SER A 331 -20.00 8.84 16.50
N LEU A 332 -21.26 8.52 16.81
CA LEU A 332 -21.65 7.30 17.53
C LEU A 332 -21.56 6.04 16.64
N ALA A 333 -20.36 5.69 16.18
CA ALA A 333 -20.04 4.34 15.71
C ALA A 333 -18.50 4.20 15.62
N GLY A 334 -17.88 3.58 16.61
CA GLY A 334 -16.45 3.28 16.58
C GLY A 334 -15.88 2.96 17.96
N ASN A 335 -16.05 1.71 18.37
CA ASN A 335 -15.45 1.15 19.57
C ASN A 335 -13.94 0.97 19.33
N ILE A 336 -13.08 1.38 20.26
CA ILE A 336 -11.65 1.06 20.22
C ILE A 336 -11.36 0.15 21.41
N GLY A 337 -11.07 -1.11 21.12
CA GLY A 337 -10.61 -2.11 22.08
C GLY A 337 -9.86 -3.22 21.34
N PRO A 338 -8.76 -3.74 21.90
CA PRO A 338 -7.88 -4.67 21.22
C PRO A 338 -8.41 -6.11 21.31
N SER A 339 -8.22 -6.87 20.22
CA SER A 339 -8.46 -8.32 20.03
C SER A 339 -9.91 -8.82 19.97
N GLY A 340 -10.25 -9.48 18.86
CA GLY A 340 -11.48 -10.27 18.71
C GLY A 340 -11.83 -10.62 17.27
N LEU A 341 -11.24 -11.70 16.75
CA LEU A 341 -11.82 -12.51 15.66
C LEU A 341 -13.28 -12.86 15.99
N THR A 342 -14.24 -12.55 15.11
CA THR A 342 -15.38 -13.43 14.79
C THR A 342 -16.08 -12.93 13.53
N SER A 343 -16.17 -13.84 12.55
CA SER A 343 -17.13 -13.95 11.44
C SER A 343 -18.37 -13.03 11.45
N PHE A 344 -18.61 -12.35 10.33
CA PHE A 344 -19.71 -12.62 9.39
C PHE A 344 -19.45 -11.94 8.05
#